data_AF-A0A972V374-F1
#
_entry.id   AF-A0A972V374-F1
#
_cell.length_a   1.000
_cell.length_b   1.000
_cell.length_c   1.000
_cell.angle_alpha   90.00
_cell.angle_beta   90.00
_cell.angle_gamma   90.00
#
_symmetry.space_group_name_H-M   'P 1'
#
loop_
_entity.id
_entity.type
_entity.pdbx_description
1 polymer ?
#
loop_
_entity_poly.entity_id
_entity_poly.type
_entity_poly.pdbx_seq_one_letter_code
_entity_poly.pdbx_strand_id
1 'polypeptide(L)' 'MADAHVDHDYHLVDPSPWPIMGAFSAFVLAAGFIMFMHDMGNWVFALGGAMLI' A
#
# COMPACT_ATOMS: atom_id res chain seq x y z
N MET A 1 -27.88 -25.00 -0.75
CA MET A 1 -28.15 -23.55 -0.92
C MET A 1 -27.95 -23.30 -2.39
N ALA A 2 -28.97 -22.83 -3.10
CA ALA A 2 -28.84 -22.59 -4.54
C ALA A 2 -27.82 -21.48 -4.75
N ASP A 3 -26.71 -21.80 -5.42
CA ASP A 3 -25.73 -20.82 -5.85
C ASP A 3 -26.45 -19.78 -6.72
N ALA A 4 -26.51 -18.54 -6.25
CA ALA A 4 -27.05 -17.43 -7.03
C ALA A 4 -26.04 -17.15 -8.15
N HIS A 5 -26.26 -17.73 -9.33
CA HIS A 5 -25.44 -17.47 -10.50
C HIS A 5 -25.54 -15.99 -10.86
N VAL A 6 -24.42 -15.30 -10.72
CA VAL A 6 -24.23 -13.92 -11.15
C VAL A 6 -24.07 -13.91 -12.67
N ASP A 7 -25.00 -13.27 -13.37
CA ASP A 7 -25.18 -13.35 -14.83
C ASP A 7 -24.33 -12.30 -15.59
N HIS A 8 -23.18 -11.92 -15.03
CA HIS A 8 -22.31 -10.89 -15.60
C HIS A 8 -20.84 -11.31 -15.63
N ASP A 9 -20.14 -10.93 -16.70
CA ASP A 9 -18.71 -11.22 -16.90
C ASP A 9 -17.76 -10.41 -15.98
N TYR A 10 -18.30 -9.68 -15.00
CA TYR A 10 -17.48 -8.92 -14.03
C TYR A 10 -17.07 -9.78 -12.83
N HIS A 11 -15.78 -9.73 -12.51
CA HIS A 11 -15.23 -10.30 -11.28
C HIS A 11 -15.42 -9.31 -10.12
N LEU A 12 -16.24 -9.70 -9.14
CA LEU A 12 -16.31 -9.03 -7.84
C LEU A 12 -15.05 -9.35 -7.05
N VAL A 13 -14.11 -8.42 -7.01
CA VAL A 13 -12.82 -8.63 -6.34
C VAL A 13 -13.03 -8.81 -4.84
N ASP A 14 -12.42 -9.86 -4.29
CA ASP A 14 -12.43 -10.08 -2.86
C ASP A 14 -11.74 -8.92 -2.12
N PRO A 15 -12.23 -8.54 -0.93
CA PRO A 15 -11.57 -7.54 -0.10
C PRO A 15 -10.10 -7.93 0.15
N SER A 16 -9.17 -7.05 -0.19
CA SER A 16 -7.74 -7.27 0.02
C SER A 16 -7.13 -6.19 0.91
N PRO A 17 -6.19 -6.55 1.82
CA PRO A 17 -5.50 -5.60 2.69
C PRO A 17 -4.33 -4.89 1.99
N TRP A 18 -3.89 -5.39 0.84
CA TRP A 18 -2.74 -4.85 0.11
C TRP A 18 -2.85 -3.35 -0.24
N PRO A 19 -4.01 -2.81 -0.66
CA PRO A 19 -4.12 -1.39 -1.01
C PRO A 19 -3.84 -0.46 0.17
N ILE A 20 -4.34 -0.80 1.37
CA ILE A 20 -4.13 0.05 2.54
C ILE A 20 -2.67 -0.04 3.04
N MET A 21 -2.08 -1.23 3.03
CA MET A 21 -0.67 -1.41 3.39
C MET A 21 0.26 -0.68 2.40
N GLY A 22 -0.03 -0.78 1.10
CA GLY A 22 0.72 -0.05 0.08
C GLY A 22 0.62 1.47 0.24
N ALA A 23 -0.57 2.00 0.54
CA ALA A 23 -0.78 3.43 0.76
C ALA A 23 0.02 3.95 1.96
N PHE A 24 -0.01 3.25 3.10
CA PHE A 24 0.78 3.65 4.27
C PHE A 24 2.29 3.56 4.00
N SER A 25 2.74 2.53 3.31
CA SER A 25 4.15 2.34 2.97
C SER A 25 4.65 3.46 2.04
N ALA A 26 3.87 3.80 1.01
CA ALA A 26 4.18 4.91 0.11
C ALA A 26 4.19 6.26 0.83
N PHE A 27 3.27 6.48 1.79
CA PHE A 27 3.25 7.68 2.60
C PHE A 27 4.52 7.84 3.45
N VAL A 28 4.92 6.78 4.17
CA VAL A 28 6.14 6.79 5.00
C VAL A 28 7.38 7.00 4.12
N LEU A 29 7.43 6.35 2.95
CA LEU A 29 8.52 6.51 1.99
C LEU A 29 8.64 7.96 1.50
N ALA A 30 7.52 8.59 1.12
CA ALA A 30 7.50 9.97 0.64
C ALA A 30 7.93 10.96 1.74
N ALA A 31 7.40 10.80 2.96
CA ALA A 31 7.80 11.64 4.10
C ALA A 31 9.29 11.46 4.44
N GLY A 32 9.76 10.21 4.47
CA GLY A 32 11.17 9.90 4.72
C GLY A 32 12.10 10.46 3.64
N PHE A 33 11.67 10.47 2.38
CA PHE A 33 12.43 11.04 1.28
C PHE A 33 12.59 12.57 1.42
N ILE A 34 11.53 13.27 1.84
CA ILE A 34 11.61 14.71 2.14
C ILE A 34 12.61 14.96 3.29
N MET A 35 12.55 14.16 4.35
CA MET A 35 13.48 14.27 5.49
C MET A 35 14.94 14.01 5.07
N PHE A 36 15.16 13.04 4.18
CA PHE A 36 16.47 12.74 3.62
C PHE A 36 17.03 13.93 2.82
N MET A 37 16.21 14.63 2.04
CA MET A 37 16.62 15.81 1.27
C MET A 37 16.99 17.03 2.14
N HIS A 38 16.55 17.06 3.40
CA HIS A 38 16.82 18.14 4.34
C HIS A 38 17.85 17.76 5.42
N ASP A 39 18.67 16.72 5.20
CA ASP A 39 19.69 16.23 6.14
C ASP A 39 19.15 15.89 7.55
N MET A 40 17.87 15.52 7.65
CA MET A 40 17.22 15.16 8.92
C MET A 40 17.39 13.67 9.29
N GLY A 41 18.20 12.94 8.52
CA GLY A 41 18.46 11.50 8.68
C GLY A 41 17.71 10.64 7.66
N ASN A 42 18.19 9.40 7.50
CA ASN A 42 17.75 8.47 6.44
C ASN A 42 16.87 7.31 6.94
N TRP A 43 16.66 7.19 8.26
CA TRP A 43 15.99 6.03 8.85
C TRP A 43 14.50 5.94 8.46
N VAL A 44 13.80 7.07 8.35
CA VAL A 44 12.39 7.10 7.91
C VAL A 44 12.27 6.67 6.45
N PHE A 45 13.20 7.11 5.60
CA PHE A 45 13.27 6.71 4.21
C PHE A 45 13.52 5.21 4.07
N ALA A 46 14.46 4.67 4.85
CA ALA A 46 14.75 3.23 4.88
C ALA A 46 13.55 2.40 5.37
N LEU A 47 12.85 2.87 6.41
CA LEU A 47 11.62 2.24 6.91
C LEU A 47 10.53 2.22 5.83
N GLY A 48 10.28 3.35 5.18
CA GLY A 48 9.30 3.45 4.09
C GLY A 48 9.65 2.51 2.93
N GLY A 49 10.94 2.39 2.61
CA GLY A 49 11.43 1.45 1.59
C GLY A 49 11.20 0.00 1.99
N ALA A 50 11.43 -0.37 3.24
CA ALA A 50 11.22 -1.73 3.75
C ALA A 50 9.73 -2.11 3.86
N MET A 51 8.84 -1.15 4.12
CA MET A 51 7.39 -1.38 4.17
C MET A 51 6.77 -1.58 2.78
N LEU A 52 7.40 -1.03 1.73
CA LEU A 52 6.88 -1.05 0.36
C LEU A 52 7.14 -2.40 -0.38
N ILE A 53 7.73 -3.38 0.30
CA ILE A 53 8.16 -4.69 -0.23
C ILE A 53 7.27 -5.79 0.35
#